data_AF-A0A2M8PEY6-F1
#
_entry.id   AF-A0A2M8PEY6-F1
#
_cell.length_a   1.000
_cell.length_b   1.000
_cell.length_c   1.000
_cell.angle_alpha   90.00
_cell.angle_beta   90.00
_cell.angle_gamma   90.00
#
_symmetry.space_group_name_H-M   'P 1'
#
loop_
_entity.id
_entity.type
_entity.pdbx_description
1 polymer ?
#
loop_
_entity_poly.entity_id
_entity_poly.type
_entity_poly.pdbx_seq_one_letter_code
_entity_poly.pdbx_strand_id
1 'polypeptide(L)'
;MSNQTSAEQPQGCLMSLINFLVRGLMRLFGMGTRGLRASVMPADETYKAYVDAWVSERIATWLHQTRAEINAEEAAKVLNGEGAHLHEVRRLIYETLIDAKVTFFQRDGKQYLEVEAYMAPRQYNGKQPHILRWRAEREIAWQDIPNDVRERLIRLREPVTLGYNVPQ
;
A
#
# COMPACT_ATOMS: atom_id res chain seq x y z
N MET A 1 30.19 7.96 -79.57
CA MET A 1 29.74 9.35 -79.42
C MET A 1 28.21 9.33 -79.31
N SER A 2 27.68 9.76 -78.15
CA SER A 2 26.43 10.54 -77.91
C SER A 2 25.10 10.01 -78.51
N ASN A 3 23.92 9.90 -77.87
CA ASN A 3 23.27 10.35 -76.62
C ASN A 3 22.07 9.38 -76.35
N GLN A 4 21.70 8.93 -75.14
CA GLN A 4 20.83 9.57 -74.12
C GLN A 4 19.61 10.33 -74.72
N THR A 5 18.33 10.26 -74.28
CA THR A 5 17.61 9.73 -73.10
C THR A 5 16.11 10.01 -73.33
N SER A 6 15.22 9.22 -72.72
CA SER A 6 13.86 9.62 -72.29
C SER A 6 13.64 8.84 -70.98
N ALA A 7 13.78 9.45 -69.80
CA ALA A 7 12.87 10.37 -69.10
C ALA A 7 11.67 9.65 -68.46
N GLU A 8 11.84 9.20 -67.21
CA GLU A 8 10.74 8.98 -66.25
C GLU A 8 11.08 9.65 -64.91
N GLN A 9 10.08 10.32 -64.34
CA GLN A 9 10.13 11.28 -63.23
C GLN A 9 10.22 10.61 -61.84
N PRO A 10 10.89 11.24 -60.84
CA PRO A 10 10.83 10.75 -59.47
C PRO A 10 9.66 11.38 -58.70
N GLN A 11 8.66 10.55 -58.36
CA GLN A 11 7.51 10.86 -57.50
C GLN A 11 7.88 11.00 -55.98
N GLY A 12 9.17 11.05 -55.63
CA GLY A 12 9.63 10.97 -54.23
C GLY A 12 9.66 12.28 -53.43
N CYS A 13 9.52 13.46 -54.07
CA CYS A 13 9.75 14.74 -53.40
C CYS A 13 8.52 15.27 -52.63
N LEU A 14 7.30 14.97 -53.11
CA LEU A 14 6.07 15.51 -52.51
C LEU A 14 5.71 14.82 -51.17
N MET A 15 5.93 13.51 -51.07
CA MET A 15 5.62 12.74 -49.85
C MET A 15 6.57 13.06 -48.70
N SER A 16 7.82 13.43 -49.01
CA SER A 16 8.81 13.91 -48.03
C SER A 16 8.35 15.22 -47.37
N LEU A 17 7.87 16.17 -48.17
CA LEU A 17 7.41 17.48 -47.70
C LEU A 17 6.16 17.35 -46.82
N ILE A 18 5.22 16.46 -47.19
CA ILE A 18 3.99 16.18 -46.43
C ILE A 18 4.33 15.56 -45.07
N ASN A 19 5.24 14.57 -45.02
CA ASN A 19 5.67 13.96 -43.76
C ASN A 19 6.38 14.96 -42.82
N PHE A 20 7.10 15.94 -43.37
CA PHE A 20 7.74 16.98 -42.58
C PHE A 20 6.72 17.96 -41.97
N LEU A 21 5.71 18.37 -42.76
CA LEU A 21 4.61 19.22 -42.29
C LEU A 21 3.74 18.53 -41.24
N VAL A 22 3.42 17.25 -41.41
CA VAL A 22 2.65 16.46 -40.44
C VAL A 22 3.41 16.28 -39.12
N ARG A 23 4.73 16.03 -39.17
CA ARG A 23 5.57 15.97 -37.96
C ARG A 23 5.72 17.33 -37.27
N GLY A 24 5.73 18.42 -38.03
CA GLY A 24 5.69 19.79 -37.48
C GLY A 24 4.37 20.11 -36.78
N LEU A 25 3.24 19.75 -37.38
CA LEU A 25 1.89 19.91 -36.82
C LEU A 25 1.68 19.08 -35.56
N MET A 26 2.12 17.82 -35.54
CA MET A 26 2.07 16.95 -34.35
C MET A 26 2.87 17.52 -33.16
N ARG A 27 3.94 18.29 -33.41
CA ARG A 27 4.73 18.96 -32.37
C ARG A 27 4.07 20.24 -31.85
N LEU A 28 3.34 20.97 -32.70
CA LEU A 28 2.61 22.19 -32.32
C LEU A 28 1.29 21.90 -31.59
N PHE A 29 0.61 20.80 -31.92
CA PHE A 29 -0.66 20.41 -31.30
C PHE A 29 -0.55 19.62 -29.99
N GLY A 30 0.62 19.63 -29.33
CA GLY A 30 0.72 19.19 -27.94
C GLY A 30 0.31 17.74 -27.69
N MET A 31 0.28 16.89 -28.73
CA MET A 31 0.13 15.45 -28.61
C MET A 31 1.52 14.84 -28.35
N GLY A 32 2.27 15.51 -27.47
CA GLY A 32 3.34 14.86 -26.74
C GLY A 32 2.70 13.71 -26.02
N THR A 33 3.20 12.51 -26.30
CA THR A 33 3.12 11.35 -25.44
C THR A 33 3.08 11.80 -23.99
N ARG A 34 1.87 11.97 -23.44
CA ARG A 34 1.63 11.89 -22.02
C ARG A 34 2.10 10.50 -21.72
N GLY A 35 3.35 10.43 -21.29
CA GLY A 35 3.88 9.22 -20.71
C GLY A 35 2.80 8.77 -19.77
N LEU A 36 2.30 7.57 -20.00
CA LEU A 36 2.07 6.64 -18.92
C LEU A 36 3.40 6.56 -18.14
N ARG A 37 3.74 7.63 -17.40
CA ARG A 37 4.27 7.46 -16.06
C ARG A 37 3.10 6.80 -15.36
N ALA A 38 3.00 5.47 -15.52
CA ALA A 38 2.69 4.66 -14.36
C ALA A 38 3.57 5.27 -13.28
N SER A 39 2.94 6.00 -12.36
CA SER A 39 3.55 6.29 -11.08
C SER A 39 4.02 4.93 -10.59
N VAL A 40 5.30 4.62 -10.79
CA VAL A 40 5.92 3.47 -10.16
C VAL A 40 5.92 3.88 -8.71
N MET A 41 4.81 3.58 -8.02
CA MET A 41 4.78 3.65 -6.58
C MET A 41 5.96 2.80 -6.13
N PRO A 42 6.86 3.35 -5.30
CA PRO A 42 7.93 2.56 -4.73
C PRO A 42 7.32 1.28 -4.14
N ALA A 43 7.96 0.13 -4.34
CA ALA A 43 7.48 -1.13 -3.75
C ALA A 43 7.19 -1.00 -2.24
N ASP A 44 7.92 -0.09 -1.57
CA ASP A 44 7.75 0.25 -0.16
C ASP A 44 6.42 0.95 0.17
N GLU A 45 5.84 1.75 -0.74
CA GLU A 45 4.53 2.39 -0.53
C GLU A 45 3.38 1.39 -0.69
N THR A 46 3.45 0.56 -1.73
CA THR A 46 2.47 -0.53 -1.96
C THR A 46 2.50 -1.53 -0.81
N TYR A 47 3.69 -1.85 -0.29
CA TYR A 47 3.88 -2.68 0.88
C TYR A 47 3.18 -2.10 2.12
N LYS A 48 3.44 -0.82 2.44
CA LYS A 48 2.86 -0.17 3.62
C LYS A 48 1.35 -0.21 3.54
N ALA A 49 0.79 0.17 2.40
CA ALA A 49 -0.64 0.12 2.18
C ALA A 49 -1.22 -1.30 2.38
N TYR A 50 -0.57 -2.35 1.88
CA TYR A 50 -1.08 -3.72 1.99
C TYR A 50 -0.98 -4.31 3.41
N VAL A 51 0.15 -4.09 4.10
CA VAL A 51 0.31 -4.53 5.49
C VAL A 51 -0.59 -3.73 6.41
N ASP A 52 -0.63 -2.41 6.26
CA ASP A 52 -1.46 -1.53 7.06
C ASP A 52 -2.94 -1.90 6.88
N ALA A 53 -3.40 -2.10 5.64
CA ALA A 53 -4.79 -2.48 5.39
C ALA A 53 -5.19 -3.79 6.08
N TRP A 54 -4.36 -4.84 5.99
CA TRP A 54 -4.68 -6.12 6.65
C TRP A 54 -4.60 -6.00 8.18
N VAL A 55 -3.58 -5.33 8.72
CA VAL A 55 -3.46 -5.14 10.17
C VAL A 55 -4.66 -4.36 10.70
N SER A 56 -5.00 -3.23 10.07
CA SER A 56 -6.14 -2.39 10.41
C SER A 56 -7.46 -3.15 10.34
N GLU A 57 -7.71 -3.93 9.28
CA GLU A 57 -8.93 -4.74 9.15
C GLU A 57 -9.07 -5.75 10.29
N ARG A 58 -7.97 -6.42 10.66
CA ARG A 58 -8.00 -7.45 11.71
C ARG A 58 -8.19 -6.85 13.09
N ILE A 59 -7.51 -5.74 13.39
CA ILE A 59 -7.71 -4.99 14.64
C ILE A 59 -9.15 -4.45 14.70
N ALA A 60 -9.68 -3.90 13.60
CA ALA A 60 -11.05 -3.39 13.52
C ALA A 60 -12.11 -4.48 13.76
N THR A 61 -11.91 -5.65 13.17
CA THR A 61 -12.78 -6.82 13.38
C THR A 61 -12.76 -7.23 14.85
N TRP A 62 -11.59 -7.28 15.47
CA TRP A 62 -11.46 -7.63 16.88
C TRP A 62 -12.07 -6.56 17.81
N LEU A 63 -11.88 -5.27 17.51
CA LEU A 63 -12.53 -4.16 18.20
C LEU A 63 -14.05 -4.30 18.17
N HIS A 64 -14.64 -4.58 17.01
CA HIS A 64 -16.08 -4.76 16.87
C HIS A 64 -16.59 -5.97 17.66
N GLN A 65 -15.88 -7.10 17.60
CA GLN A 65 -16.25 -8.32 18.34
C GLN A 65 -16.24 -8.10 19.87
N THR A 66 -15.33 -7.25 20.35
CA THR A 66 -15.18 -6.97 21.78
C THR A 66 -16.07 -5.82 22.24
N ARG A 67 -16.34 -4.85 21.36
CA ARG A 67 -17.15 -3.66 21.57
C ARG A 67 -18.05 -3.44 20.36
N ALA A 68 -19.27 -3.98 20.42
CA ALA A 68 -20.23 -3.93 19.32
C ALA A 68 -20.59 -2.51 18.88
N GLU A 69 -20.41 -1.50 19.74
CA GLU A 69 -20.59 -0.08 19.38
C GLU A 69 -19.52 0.45 18.39
N ILE A 70 -18.40 -0.26 18.21
CA ILE A 70 -17.37 0.11 17.23
C ILE A 70 -17.71 -0.59 15.92
N ASN A 71 -18.12 0.17 14.90
CA ASN A 71 -18.33 -0.39 13.56
C ASN A 71 -16.98 -0.82 12.95
N ALA A 72 -16.90 -2.07 12.46
CA ALA A 72 -15.65 -2.62 11.92
C ALA A 72 -15.15 -1.90 10.65
N GLU A 73 -16.05 -1.50 9.75
CA GLU A 73 -15.68 -0.82 8.50
C GLU A 73 -15.15 0.59 8.78
N GLU A 74 -15.85 1.34 9.63
CA GLU A 74 -15.44 2.68 10.06
C GLU A 74 -14.13 2.63 10.85
N ALA A 75 -13.97 1.64 11.72
CA ALA A 75 -12.74 1.44 12.47
C ALA A 75 -11.56 1.13 11.55
N ALA A 76 -11.74 0.28 10.54
CA ALA A 76 -10.69 0.01 9.56
C ALA A 76 -10.28 1.28 8.80
N LYS A 77 -11.24 2.12 8.40
CA LYS A 77 -10.96 3.43 7.78
C LYS A 77 -10.18 4.36 8.71
N VAL A 78 -10.55 4.44 9.98
CA VAL A 78 -9.81 5.25 10.97
C VAL A 78 -8.38 4.73 11.14
N LEU A 79 -8.21 3.42 11.29
CA LEU A 79 -6.92 2.76 11.48
C LEU A 79 -6.00 2.88 10.25
N ASN A 80 -6.56 2.96 9.04
CA ASN A 80 -5.83 3.26 7.80
C ASN A 80 -5.58 4.77 7.57
N GLY A 81 -6.02 5.65 8.47
CA GLY A 81 -5.86 7.10 8.32
C GLY A 81 -6.87 7.77 7.38
N GLU A 82 -7.84 7.03 6.84
CA GLU A 82 -8.89 7.51 5.93
C GLU A 82 -10.11 8.10 6.68
N GLY A 83 -10.25 7.80 7.97
CA GLY A 83 -11.40 8.14 8.80
C GLY A 83 -11.30 9.46 9.56
N ALA A 84 -10.68 10.51 9.02
CA ALA A 84 -10.43 11.77 9.75
C ALA A 84 -11.69 12.45 10.30
N HIS A 85 -12.83 12.26 9.62
CA HIS A 85 -14.14 12.81 10.01
C HIS A 85 -14.90 11.94 11.03
N LEU A 86 -14.44 10.71 11.29
CA LEU A 86 -15.10 9.73 12.15
C LEU A 86 -14.67 9.90 13.61
N HIS A 87 -14.92 11.09 14.16
CA HIS A 87 -14.42 11.50 15.48
C HIS A 87 -14.88 10.57 16.63
N GLU A 88 -16.12 10.08 16.59
CA GLU A 88 -16.65 9.20 17.63
C GLU A 88 -15.98 7.83 17.61
N VAL A 89 -15.84 7.22 16.44
CA VAL A 89 -15.16 5.92 16.25
C VAL A 89 -13.69 6.03 16.66
N ARG A 90 -13.03 7.11 16.24
CA ARG A 90 -11.64 7.40 16.63
C ARG A 90 -11.48 7.49 18.14
N ARG A 91 -12.36 8.22 18.83
CA ARG A 91 -12.37 8.27 20.30
C ARG A 91 -12.53 6.88 20.92
N LEU A 92 -13.49 6.08 20.43
CA LEU A 92 -13.72 4.73 20.93
C LEU A 92 -12.52 3.81 20.73
N ILE A 93 -11.83 3.89 19.60
CA ILE A 93 -10.60 3.14 19.33
C ILE A 93 -9.53 3.53 20.35
N TYR A 94 -9.29 4.82 20.56
CA TYR A 94 -8.28 5.28 21.54
C TYR A 94 -8.59 4.90 22.99
N GLU A 95 -9.87 4.88 23.36
CA GLU A 95 -10.29 4.42 24.68
C GLU A 95 -10.15 2.91 24.86
N THR A 96 -10.06 2.14 23.77
CA THR A 96 -10.05 0.67 23.81
C THR A 96 -8.67 0.09 23.57
N LEU A 97 -8.01 0.49 22.49
CA LEU A 97 -6.74 -0.05 22.02
C LEU A 97 -5.59 0.62 22.78
N ILE A 98 -4.90 -0.16 23.62
CA ILE A 98 -3.76 0.30 24.42
C ILE A 98 -2.50 0.35 23.56
N ASP A 99 -2.22 -0.77 22.89
CA ASP A 99 -1.02 -0.96 22.10
C ASP A 99 -1.28 -2.02 21.03
N ALA A 100 -0.55 -1.92 19.92
CA ALA A 100 -0.47 -2.98 18.93
C ALA A 100 0.95 -3.02 18.36
N LYS A 101 1.39 -4.23 18.04
CA LYS A 101 2.69 -4.46 17.42
C LYS A 101 2.55 -5.45 16.29
N VAL A 102 3.40 -5.25 15.29
CA VAL A 102 3.47 -6.07 14.09
C VAL A 102 4.81 -6.77 14.08
N THR A 103 4.79 -8.09 14.07
CA THR A 103 5.99 -8.92 14.09
C THR A 103 6.11 -9.71 12.80
N PHE A 104 7.24 -9.56 12.14
CA PHE A 104 7.65 -10.40 11.03
C PHE A 104 8.56 -11.50 11.55
N PHE A 105 8.30 -12.74 11.16
CA PHE A 105 9.15 -13.86 11.55
C PHE A 105 9.15 -14.97 10.50
N GLN A 106 10.04 -15.94 10.69
CA GLN A 106 10.14 -17.12 9.85
C GLN A 106 9.90 -18.38 10.66
N ARG A 107 9.18 -19.33 10.06
CA ARG A 107 8.94 -20.66 10.60
C ARG A 107 8.85 -21.65 9.44
N ASP A 108 9.62 -22.74 9.51
CA ASP A 108 9.61 -23.81 8.50
C ASP A 108 9.83 -23.33 7.05
N GLY A 109 10.73 -22.37 6.85
CA GLY A 109 11.05 -21.82 5.52
C GLY A 109 10.00 -20.83 4.97
N LYS A 110 8.92 -20.58 5.71
CA LYS A 110 7.86 -19.63 5.37
C LYS A 110 7.98 -18.34 6.18
N GLN A 111 7.42 -17.26 5.64
CA GLN A 111 7.43 -15.94 6.27
C GLN A 111 6.04 -15.63 6.78
N TYR A 112 5.98 -15.04 7.97
CA TYR A 112 4.73 -14.74 8.64
C TYR A 112 4.70 -13.28 9.08
N LEU A 113 3.50 -12.71 8.97
CA LEU A 113 3.12 -11.45 9.58
C LEU A 113 2.20 -11.76 10.76
N GLU A 114 2.57 -11.29 11.93
CA GLU A 114 1.73 -11.36 13.12
C GLU A 114 1.38 -9.94 13.57
N VAL A 115 0.14 -9.77 13.97
CA VAL A 115 -0.29 -8.62 14.77
C VAL A 115 -0.64 -9.12 16.16
N GLU A 116 -0.13 -8.42 17.16
CA GLU A 116 -0.53 -8.59 18.54
C GLU A 116 -1.04 -7.26 19.07
N ALA A 117 -2.23 -7.25 19.64
CA ALA A 117 -2.88 -6.05 20.14
C ALA A 117 -3.42 -6.24 21.56
N TYR A 118 -3.47 -5.14 22.29
CA TYR A 118 -3.82 -5.06 23.70
C TYR A 118 -4.96 -4.08 23.88
N MET A 119 -5.98 -4.49 24.62
CA MET A 119 -7.13 -3.64 24.92
C MET A 119 -7.36 -3.44 26.40
N ALA A 120 -7.86 -2.25 26.74
CA ALA A 120 -8.45 -1.96 28.03
C ALA A 120 -9.93 -2.38 28.01
N PRO A 121 -10.35 -3.39 28.80
CA PRO A 121 -11.78 -3.62 28.99
C PRO A 121 -12.42 -2.43 29.67
N ARG A 122 -13.66 -2.12 29.27
CA ARG A 122 -14.52 -1.21 30.03
C ARG A 122 -14.75 -1.82 31.41
N GLN A 123 -14.39 -1.11 32.48
CA GLN A 123 -14.68 -1.54 33.84
C GLN A 123 -16.21 -1.68 34.01
N TYR A 124 -16.71 -2.91 34.07
CA TYR A 124 -18.05 -3.19 34.56
C TYR A 124 -17.94 -3.68 36.00
N ASN A 125 -18.58 -2.95 36.92
CA ASN A 125 -18.76 -3.33 38.33
C ASN A 125 -17.50 -3.36 39.22
N GLY A 126 -16.55 -2.42 39.06
CA GLY A 126 -15.48 -2.17 40.04
C GLY A 126 -14.42 -3.27 40.17
N LYS A 127 -14.42 -4.27 39.29
CA LYS A 127 -13.33 -5.26 39.16
C LYS A 127 -12.21 -4.69 38.30
N GLN A 128 -10.95 -5.05 38.60
CA GLN A 128 -9.83 -4.68 37.74
C GLN A 128 -10.07 -5.24 36.33
N PRO A 129 -10.00 -4.40 35.29
CA PRO A 129 -10.21 -4.85 33.93
C PRO A 129 -9.00 -5.71 33.52
N HIS A 130 -9.23 -6.98 33.18
CA HIS A 130 -8.19 -7.85 32.65
C HIS A 130 -7.83 -7.40 31.24
N ILE A 131 -6.64 -6.84 31.04
CA ILE A 131 -6.14 -6.47 29.70
C ILE A 131 -6.34 -7.65 28.76
N LEU A 132 -7.09 -7.42 27.69
CA LEU A 132 -7.32 -8.44 26.67
C LEU A 132 -6.15 -8.40 25.70
N ARG A 133 -5.49 -9.55 25.53
CA ARG A 133 -4.46 -9.76 24.51
C ARG A 133 -5.07 -10.55 23.37
N TRP A 134 -4.89 -10.06 22.16
CA TRP A 134 -5.33 -10.73 20.95
C TRP A 134 -4.20 -10.80 19.94
N ARG A 135 -4.22 -11.86 19.13
CA ARG A 135 -3.20 -12.14 18.12
C ARG A 135 -3.84 -12.69 16.86
N ALA A 136 -3.31 -12.26 15.72
CA ALA A 136 -3.57 -12.90 14.43
C ALA A 136 -2.27 -13.03 13.65
N GLU A 137 -2.15 -14.09 12.87
CA GLU A 137 -1.01 -14.30 11.97
C GLU A 137 -1.48 -14.67 10.55
N ARG A 138 -0.67 -14.31 9.55
CA ARG A 138 -0.82 -14.79 8.17
C ARG A 138 0.54 -15.13 7.58
N GLU A 139 0.55 -16.11 6.68
CA GLU A 139 1.68 -16.33 5.77
C GLU A 139 1.74 -15.16 4.77
N ILE A 140 2.94 -14.68 4.49
CA ILE A 140 3.20 -13.62 3.51
C ILE A 140 4.36 -14.02 2.61
N ALA A 141 4.44 -13.40 1.44
CA ALA A 141 5.58 -13.63 0.55
C ALA A 141 6.72 -12.65 0.85
N TRP A 142 7.93 -12.99 0.43
CA TRP A 142 9.10 -12.14 0.64
C TRP A 142 8.94 -10.74 0.05
N GLN A 143 8.31 -10.62 -1.12
CA GLN A 143 8.05 -9.33 -1.76
C GLN A 143 7.16 -8.40 -0.91
N ASP A 144 6.39 -8.96 0.01
CA ASP A 144 5.48 -8.23 0.91
C ASP A 144 6.16 -7.82 2.23
N ILE A 145 7.49 -7.99 2.33
CA ILE A 145 8.27 -7.58 3.51
C ILE A 145 9.17 -6.40 3.12
N PRO A 146 9.28 -5.34 3.94
CA PRO A 146 10.19 -4.21 3.69
C PRO A 146 11.61 -4.68 3.47
N ASN A 147 12.37 -4.02 2.61
CA ASN A 147 13.74 -4.45 2.33
C ASN A 147 14.61 -4.45 3.59
N ASP A 148 14.51 -3.45 4.46
CA ASP A 148 15.26 -3.36 5.72
C ASP A 148 14.86 -4.47 6.72
N VAL A 149 13.56 -4.73 6.83
CA VAL A 149 13.04 -5.83 7.68
C VAL A 149 13.45 -7.19 7.13
N ARG A 150 13.36 -7.36 5.80
CA ARG A 150 13.77 -8.57 5.07
C ARG A 150 15.25 -8.85 5.28
N GLU A 151 16.10 -7.84 5.12
CA GLU A 151 17.53 -7.95 5.34
C GLU A 151 17.84 -8.37 6.78
N ARG A 152 17.17 -7.76 7.76
CA ARG A 152 17.33 -8.15 9.17
C ARG A 152 16.87 -9.58 9.44
N LEU A 153 15.72 -9.99 8.89
CA LEU A 153 15.22 -11.36 9.01
C LEU A 153 16.18 -12.39 8.40
N ILE A 154 16.74 -12.11 7.23
CA ILE A 154 17.69 -13.00 6.54
C ILE A 154 19.02 -13.07 7.32
N ARG A 155 19.52 -11.92 7.75
CA ARG A 155 20.87 -11.80 8.35
C ARG A 155 20.91 -12.30 9.79
N LEU A 156 19.95 -11.86 10.61
CA LEU A 156 19.93 -12.16 12.05
C LEU A 156 19.10 -13.41 12.35
N ARG A 157 18.18 -13.81 11.46
CA ARG A 157 17.24 -14.91 11.68
C ARG A 157 16.40 -14.76 12.94
N GLU A 158 16.16 -13.52 13.34
CA GLU A 158 15.37 -13.15 14.51
C GLU A 158 14.07 -12.46 14.08
N PRO A 159 12.97 -12.65 14.83
CA PRO A 159 11.74 -11.90 14.60
C PRO A 159 11.97 -10.38 14.66
N VAL A 160 11.40 -9.65 13.72
CA VAL A 160 11.47 -8.18 13.67
C VAL A 160 10.11 -7.63 14.06
N THR A 161 10.06 -6.91 15.18
CA THR A 161 8.83 -6.29 15.70
C THR A 161 8.85 -4.78 15.47
N LEU A 162 7.76 -4.25 14.94
CA LEU A 162 7.50 -2.84 14.72
C LEU A 162 6.29 -2.42 15.57
N GLY A 163 6.35 -1.22 16.15
CA GLY A 163 5.18 -0.62 16.80
C GLY A 163 4.12 -0.27 15.76
N TYR A 164 2.85 -0.51 16.08
CA TYR A 164 1.73 -0.08 15.23
C TYR A 164 1.23 1.28 15.71
N ASN A 165 1.39 2.29 14.87
CA ASN A 165 0.91 3.63 15.19
C ASN A 165 -0.54 3.78 14.77
N VAL A 166 -1.43 4.01 15.74
CA VAL A 166 -2.80 4.41 15.46
C VAL A 166 -2.78 5.85 14.93
N PRO A 167 -3.29 6.13 13.72
CA PRO A 167 -3.25 7.47 13.14
C PRO A 167 -4.09 8.49 13.95
N GLN A 168 -3.43 9.55 14.45
CA GLN A 168 -4.03 10.62 15.26
C GLN A 168 -5.13 11.40 14.56
#